data_AF-A0A1V4RWD9-F1
#
_entry.id   AF-A0A1V4RWD9-F1
#
_cell.length_a   1.000
_cell.length_b   1.000
_cell.length_c   1.000
_cell.angle_alpha   90.00
_cell.angle_beta   90.00
_cell.angle_gamma   90.00
#
_symmetry.space_group_name_H-M   'P 1'
#
loop_
_entity.id
_entity.type
_entity.pdbx_description
1 polymer ?
#
loop_
_entity_poly.entity_id
_entity_poly.type
_entity_poly.pdbx_seq_one_letter_code
_entity_poly.pdbx_strand_id
1 'polypeptide(L)'
;MKWMLLKSFFVFGLVSMFLFSISGCDIVKEFFGIKTGTKNHIDVCVDITLADGLEQELEQDSAFVANIINHLGAGDLLHIYPIHKMAFIRQEKIFECEMPKEVGPAEGILKNNRNDALKKFTSGWKKGLQYSIKRGYNRATDLEGLFQHLQNHLQRVKAKKQKIIILSDMQDVAPHKWNFERKAPDFSLLQKWENEHAIANLKNTEVFIFRVYPAHHISKDHYLKIKKFWEQYFRKAGANLVCYQYERDLNLIFKEN
;
A
#
# COMPACT_ATOMS: atom_id res chain seq x y z
N MET A 1 18.57 58.86 -2.06
CA MET A 1 19.45 58.18 -1.08
C MET A 1 18.94 56.75 -0.96
N LYS A 2 19.37 55.79 -1.81
CA LYS A 2 20.63 55.02 -1.71
C LYS A 2 20.86 54.51 -0.30
N TRP A 3 20.63 53.22 -0.06
CA TRP A 3 21.55 52.28 0.59
C TRP A 3 21.23 50.84 0.10
N MET A 4 22.00 50.41 -0.90
CA MET A 4 22.37 49.01 -1.12
C MET A 4 23.44 48.63 -0.08
N LEU A 5 23.50 47.34 0.30
CA LEU A 5 24.71 46.49 0.36
C LEU A 5 24.30 45.16 1.03
N LEU A 6 24.07 44.08 0.28
CA LEU A 6 25.06 43.05 -0.11
C LEU A 6 25.88 42.49 1.06
N LYS A 7 25.60 41.22 1.42
CA LYS A 7 26.62 40.19 1.67
C LYS A 7 26.09 38.80 1.29
N SER A 8 26.50 38.35 0.11
CA SER A 8 26.67 36.93 -0.23
C SER A 8 27.77 36.33 0.64
N PHE A 9 27.66 35.06 1.06
CA PHE A 9 28.73 34.05 1.07
C PHE A 9 28.16 32.70 1.56
N PHE A 10 28.27 31.67 0.70
CA PHE A 10 28.65 30.27 0.92
C PHE A 10 28.21 29.59 2.26
N VAL A 11 27.63 28.40 2.26
CA VAL A 11 28.33 27.12 1.95
C VAL A 11 27.30 26.01 1.63
N PHE A 12 27.50 25.34 0.51
CA PHE A 12 27.06 23.97 0.22
C PHE A 12 27.45 23.04 1.38
N GLY A 13 26.48 22.44 2.08
CA GLY A 13 26.77 21.71 3.30
C GLY A 13 25.88 20.49 3.53
N LEU A 14 26.31 19.37 2.94
CA LEU A 14 26.04 17.99 3.35
C LEU A 14 24.57 17.51 3.44
N VAL A 15 24.15 16.91 2.32
CA VAL A 15 23.43 15.63 2.35
C VAL A 15 24.25 14.66 3.21
N SER A 16 23.85 14.53 4.48
CA SER A 16 24.39 13.51 5.37
C SER A 16 23.84 12.15 4.94
N MET A 17 24.58 11.50 4.04
CA MET A 17 24.66 10.05 3.91
C MET A 17 24.83 9.44 5.31
N PHE A 18 23.75 8.91 5.88
CA PHE A 18 23.86 7.81 6.82
C PHE A 18 23.54 6.52 6.08
N LEU A 19 24.62 5.90 5.61
CA LEU A 19 24.68 4.49 5.27
C LEU A 19 24.44 3.70 6.55
N PHE A 20 23.21 3.24 6.75
CA PHE A 20 22.97 1.99 7.46
C PHE A 20 22.50 0.97 6.44
N SER A 21 23.44 0.15 5.98
CA SER A 21 23.12 -1.06 5.24
C SER A 21 22.39 -2.03 6.16
N ILE A 22 21.09 -2.19 5.95
CA ILE A 22 20.32 -3.32 6.46
C ILE A 22 19.53 -3.85 5.28
N SER A 23 20.10 -4.85 4.59
CA SER A 23 19.41 -5.82 3.73
C SER A 23 18.07 -5.33 3.17
N GLY A 24 18.12 -4.29 2.34
CA GLY A 24 16.96 -3.67 1.73
C GLY A 24 16.46 -4.60 0.66
N CYS A 25 15.28 -5.17 0.88
CA CYS A 25 14.50 -5.90 -0.12
C CYS A 25 14.62 -5.16 -1.47
N ASP A 26 15.11 -5.83 -2.51
CA ASP A 26 15.33 -5.31 -3.87
C ASP A 26 13.96 -5.20 -4.57
N ILE A 27 13.05 -4.47 -3.92
CA ILE A 27 11.59 -4.48 -4.12
C ILE A 27 11.27 -4.02 -5.52
N VAL A 28 12.03 -3.10 -6.09
CA VAL A 28 11.74 -2.67 -7.46
C VAL A 28 12.05 -3.77 -8.46
N LYS A 29 13.09 -4.57 -8.24
CA LYS A 29 13.41 -5.68 -9.14
C LYS A 29 12.45 -6.87 -8.95
N GLU A 30 12.00 -7.17 -7.73
CA GLU A 30 11.01 -8.24 -7.49
C GLU A 30 9.58 -7.82 -7.85
N PHE A 31 9.22 -6.56 -7.59
CA PHE A 31 7.89 -6.02 -7.85
C PHE A 31 7.71 -5.64 -9.33
N PHE A 32 8.68 -4.91 -9.93
CA PHE A 32 8.71 -4.50 -11.34
C PHE A 32 9.56 -5.39 -12.24
N GLY A 33 10.03 -6.54 -11.73
CA GLY A 33 10.40 -7.71 -12.53
C GLY A 33 9.21 -8.30 -13.31
N ILE A 34 8.30 -7.45 -13.76
CA ILE A 34 7.20 -7.70 -14.68
C ILE A 34 7.89 -8.02 -16.00
N LYS A 35 8.16 -9.31 -16.21
CA LYS A 35 8.43 -9.81 -17.55
C LYS A 35 7.23 -9.46 -18.42
N THR A 36 7.48 -8.74 -19.51
CA THR A 36 6.47 -8.49 -20.55
C THR A 36 5.81 -9.83 -20.91
N GLY A 37 4.48 -9.92 -20.75
CA GLY A 37 3.69 -11.11 -21.07
C GLY A 37 3.12 -11.92 -19.89
N THR A 38 3.46 -11.63 -18.63
CA THR A 38 2.73 -12.19 -17.48
C THR A 38 1.64 -11.25 -17.00
N LYS A 39 0.38 -11.67 -17.11
CA LYS A 39 -0.78 -10.92 -16.59
C LYS A 39 -0.81 -10.98 -15.07
N ASN A 40 -0.54 -9.86 -14.42
CA ASN A 40 -0.66 -9.71 -12.98
C ASN A 40 -2.04 -9.16 -12.63
N HIS A 41 -2.57 -9.61 -11.52
CA HIS A 41 -3.63 -8.90 -10.82
C HIS A 41 -3.01 -8.24 -9.59
N ILE A 42 -3.18 -6.93 -9.47
CA ILE A 42 -2.59 -6.10 -8.43
C ILE A 42 -3.73 -5.40 -7.69
N ASP A 43 -3.90 -5.70 -6.40
CA ASP A 43 -4.77 -4.93 -5.52
C ASP A 43 -3.90 -4.06 -4.61
N VAL A 44 -4.10 -2.73 -4.67
CA VAL A 44 -3.45 -1.77 -3.77
C VAL A 44 -4.45 -1.30 -2.73
N CYS A 45 -4.15 -1.51 -1.47
CA CYS A 45 -4.97 -1.14 -0.33
C CYS A 45 -4.32 0.05 0.38
N VAL A 46 -5.03 1.16 0.48
CA VAL A 46 -4.51 2.43 1.03
C VAL A 46 -5.26 2.78 2.29
N ASP A 47 -4.56 2.96 3.40
CA ASP A 47 -5.16 3.38 4.65
C ASP A 47 -5.62 4.84 4.60
N ILE A 48 -6.92 5.06 4.77
CA ILE A 48 -7.52 6.40 4.72
C ILE A 48 -8.04 6.86 6.09
N THR A 49 -7.80 6.06 7.13
CA THR A 49 -8.40 6.29 8.45
C THR A 49 -7.76 7.45 9.20
N LEU A 50 -6.59 7.89 8.72
CA LEU A 50 -5.89 9.06 9.24
C LEU A 50 -6.03 10.29 8.33
N ALA A 51 -6.99 10.27 7.39
CA ALA A 51 -7.14 11.33 6.39
C ALA A 51 -7.48 12.72 6.99
N ASP A 52 -7.97 12.78 8.23
CA ASP A 52 -8.16 14.04 8.96
C ASP A 52 -6.81 14.53 9.51
N GLY A 53 -6.06 15.29 8.70
CA GLY A 53 -4.83 15.98 9.11
C GLY A 53 -3.51 15.42 8.54
N LEU A 54 -3.55 14.34 7.76
CA LEU A 54 -2.37 13.75 7.10
C LEU A 54 -2.42 13.87 5.56
N GLU A 55 -2.70 15.06 5.04
CA GLU A 55 -2.78 15.32 3.59
C GLU A 55 -1.48 14.94 2.86
N GLN A 56 -0.33 15.23 3.47
CA GLN A 56 0.99 14.90 2.94
C GLN A 56 1.22 13.39 2.79
N GLU A 57 0.64 12.59 3.69
CA GLU A 57 0.77 11.13 3.66
C GLU A 57 -0.03 10.52 2.50
N LEU A 58 -1.23 11.02 2.28
CA LEU A 58 -2.07 10.63 1.15
C LEU A 58 -1.49 11.08 -0.19
N GLU A 59 -0.72 12.18 -0.22
CA GLU A 59 0.03 12.60 -1.41
C GLU A 59 1.17 11.63 -1.72
N GLN A 60 1.88 11.12 -0.71
CA GLN A 60 2.92 10.10 -0.89
C GLN A 60 2.34 8.78 -1.39
N ASP A 61 1.21 8.34 -0.84
CA ASP A 61 0.50 7.15 -1.33
C ASP A 61 0.07 7.33 -2.78
N SER A 62 -0.48 8.50 -3.11
CA SER A 62 -0.88 8.84 -4.47
C SER A 62 0.30 8.79 -5.44
N ALA A 63 1.45 9.34 -5.05
CA ALA A 63 2.67 9.32 -5.87
C ALA A 63 3.18 7.88 -6.07
N PHE A 64 3.17 7.06 -5.03
CA PHE A 64 3.54 5.65 -5.11
C PHE A 64 2.63 4.86 -6.05
N VAL A 65 1.32 5.05 -5.92
CA VAL A 65 0.32 4.44 -6.79
C VAL A 65 0.48 4.89 -8.25
N ALA A 66 0.68 6.19 -8.48
CA ALA A 66 0.96 6.71 -9.82
C ALA A 66 2.20 6.03 -10.42
N ASN A 67 3.22 5.77 -9.59
CA ASN A 67 4.39 5.05 -10.04
C ASN A 67 4.10 3.58 -10.39
N ILE A 68 3.23 2.89 -9.64
CA ILE A 68 2.75 1.56 -10.04
C ILE A 68 2.09 1.62 -11.41
N ILE A 69 1.19 2.58 -11.63
CA ILE A 69 0.48 2.75 -12.91
C ILE A 69 1.47 2.93 -14.07
N ASN A 70 2.53 3.70 -13.88
CA ASN A 70 3.59 3.91 -14.89
C ASN A 70 4.32 2.64 -15.32
N HIS A 71 4.30 1.60 -14.47
CA HIS A 71 5.04 0.37 -14.71
C HIS A 71 4.13 -0.84 -14.98
N LEU A 72 2.80 -0.67 -15.01
CA LEU A 72 1.88 -1.77 -15.33
C LEU A 72 2.20 -2.38 -16.70
N GLY A 73 2.40 -3.69 -16.77
CA GLY A 73 2.66 -4.42 -18.00
C GLY A 73 1.40 -4.63 -18.85
N ALA A 74 1.60 -5.16 -20.06
CA ALA A 74 0.49 -5.53 -20.93
C ALA A 74 -0.40 -6.60 -20.31
N GLY A 75 -1.72 -6.36 -20.27
CA GLY A 75 -2.72 -7.23 -19.68
C GLY A 75 -2.73 -7.29 -18.15
N ASP A 76 -2.00 -6.40 -17.47
CA ASP A 76 -2.12 -6.25 -16.02
C ASP A 76 -3.45 -5.63 -15.63
N LEU A 77 -4.01 -6.08 -14.51
CA LEU A 77 -5.20 -5.54 -13.87
C LEU A 77 -4.82 -4.90 -12.54
N LEU A 78 -5.22 -3.65 -12.34
CA LEU A 78 -5.01 -2.90 -11.11
C LEU A 78 -6.34 -2.50 -10.49
N HIS A 79 -6.51 -2.79 -9.20
CA HIS A 79 -7.56 -2.20 -8.37
C HIS A 79 -6.95 -1.46 -7.20
N ILE A 80 -7.65 -0.41 -6.76
CA ILE A 80 -7.25 0.40 -5.62
C ILE A 80 -8.41 0.48 -4.64
N TYR A 81 -8.15 0.07 -3.41
CA TYR A 81 -9.13 -0.04 -2.33
C TYR A 81 -8.73 0.85 -1.15
N PRO A 82 -9.68 1.60 -0.55
CA PRO A 82 -9.45 2.25 0.73
C PRO A 82 -9.54 1.24 1.88
N ILE A 83 -8.65 1.31 2.86
CA ILE A 83 -8.79 0.58 4.12
C ILE A 83 -9.58 1.47 5.09
N HIS A 84 -10.68 0.94 5.61
CA HIS A 84 -11.61 1.68 6.46
C HIS A 84 -12.52 0.74 7.25
N LYS A 85 -13.26 1.25 8.23
CA LYS A 85 -14.04 0.46 9.21
C LYS A 85 -15.13 -0.47 8.65
N MET A 86 -15.50 -0.30 7.38
CA MET A 86 -16.55 -1.09 6.71
C MET A 86 -15.96 -2.05 5.68
N ALA A 87 -14.65 -2.34 5.73
CA ALA A 87 -13.94 -3.05 4.67
C ALA A 87 -14.54 -4.42 4.36
N PHE A 88 -15.05 -5.14 5.38
CA PHE A 88 -15.74 -6.39 5.14
C PHE A 88 -17.07 -6.23 4.36
N ILE A 89 -17.91 -5.28 4.78
CA ILE A 89 -19.30 -5.17 4.34
C ILE A 89 -19.40 -4.41 3.02
N ARG A 90 -18.59 -3.36 2.85
CA ARG A 90 -18.67 -2.45 1.71
C ARG A 90 -17.28 -1.95 1.35
N GLN A 91 -16.68 -2.61 0.37
CA GLN A 91 -15.36 -2.29 -0.13
C GLN A 91 -15.46 -1.70 -1.55
N GLU A 92 -15.56 -0.38 -1.64
CA GLU A 92 -15.64 0.31 -2.93
C GLU A 92 -14.24 0.67 -3.43
N LYS A 93 -14.01 0.47 -4.73
CA LYS A 93 -12.74 0.84 -5.36
C LYS A 93 -12.64 2.35 -5.48
N ILE A 94 -11.47 2.91 -5.14
CA ILE A 94 -11.10 4.29 -5.50
C ILE A 94 -10.86 4.38 -7.01
N PHE A 95 -10.23 3.35 -7.57
CA PHE A 95 -9.81 3.32 -8.96
C PHE A 95 -9.64 1.88 -9.45
N GLU A 96 -9.82 1.68 -10.75
CA GLU A 96 -9.50 0.44 -11.45
C GLU A 96 -9.00 0.73 -12.87
N CYS A 97 -8.09 -0.10 -13.36
CA CYS A 97 -7.75 -0.14 -14.78
C CYS A 97 -7.25 -1.53 -15.20
N GLU A 98 -7.47 -1.87 -16.47
CA GLU A 98 -6.83 -3.01 -17.13
C GLU A 98 -5.96 -2.46 -18.27
N MET A 99 -4.70 -2.88 -18.30
CA MET A 99 -3.79 -2.53 -19.39
C MET A 99 -4.13 -3.33 -20.65
N PRO A 100 -3.91 -2.76 -21.84
CA PRO A 100 -4.11 -3.48 -23.09
C PRO A 100 -3.23 -4.73 -23.12
N LYS A 101 -3.72 -5.80 -23.77
CA LYS A 101 -2.94 -7.04 -23.97
C LYS A 101 -1.78 -6.85 -24.93
N GLU A 102 -1.86 -5.84 -25.78
CA GLU A 102 -0.86 -5.53 -26.79
C GLU A 102 -0.02 -4.32 -26.36
N VAL A 103 1.29 -4.44 -26.55
CA VAL A 103 2.25 -3.36 -26.26
C VAL A 103 2.21 -2.28 -27.36
N GLY A 104 1.99 -2.69 -28.61
CA GLY A 104 2.02 -1.86 -29.80
C GLY A 104 3.46 -1.53 -30.29
N PRO A 105 3.60 -0.93 -31.49
CA PRO A 105 4.89 -0.50 -32.01
C PRO A 105 5.56 0.50 -31.08
N ALA A 106 6.86 0.28 -30.78
CA ALA A 106 7.64 1.12 -29.87
C ALA A 106 6.93 1.43 -28.53
N GLU A 107 6.15 0.47 -28.01
CA GLU A 107 5.35 0.58 -26.77
C GLU A 107 4.27 1.66 -26.76
N GLY A 108 3.93 2.25 -27.92
CA GLY A 108 3.04 3.41 -28.00
C GLY A 108 1.65 3.15 -27.43
N ILE A 109 1.08 1.95 -27.66
CA ILE A 109 -0.26 1.59 -27.16
C ILE A 109 -0.24 1.50 -25.63
N LEU A 110 0.71 0.75 -25.06
CA LEU A 110 0.83 0.57 -23.62
C LEU A 110 1.13 1.90 -22.91
N LYS A 111 2.06 2.70 -23.45
CA LYS A 111 2.42 4.01 -22.91
C LYS A 111 1.23 4.98 -22.89
N ASN A 112 0.44 5.03 -23.96
CA ASN A 112 -0.76 5.87 -24.01
C ASN A 112 -1.81 5.43 -22.99
N ASN A 113 -2.02 4.12 -22.84
CA ASN A 113 -2.97 3.60 -21.84
C ASN A 113 -2.52 3.88 -20.41
N ARG A 114 -1.23 3.77 -20.10
CA ARG A 114 -0.66 4.18 -18.80
C ARG A 114 -0.90 5.67 -18.53
N ASN A 115 -0.65 6.54 -19.52
CA ASN A 115 -0.89 7.98 -19.40
C ASN A 115 -2.36 8.31 -19.16
N ASP A 116 -3.27 7.62 -19.86
CA ASP A 116 -4.71 7.85 -19.67
C ASP A 116 -5.22 7.29 -18.35
N ALA A 117 -4.70 6.14 -17.91
CA ALA A 117 -4.95 5.60 -16.57
C ALA A 117 -4.47 6.56 -15.48
N LEU A 118 -3.28 7.15 -15.63
CA LEU A 118 -2.77 8.19 -14.73
C LEU A 118 -3.68 9.40 -14.65
N LYS A 119 -4.13 9.95 -15.78
CA LYS A 119 -5.06 11.10 -15.79
C LYS A 119 -6.37 10.78 -15.06
N LYS A 120 -6.92 9.59 -15.32
CA LYS A 120 -8.14 9.11 -14.65
C LYS A 120 -7.90 8.92 -13.15
N PHE A 121 -6.78 8.32 -12.76
CA PHE A 121 -6.38 8.15 -11.38
C PHE A 121 -6.26 9.49 -10.65
N THR A 122 -5.46 10.42 -11.16
CA THR A 122 -5.24 11.73 -10.54
C THR A 122 -6.55 12.52 -10.36
N SER A 123 -7.46 12.44 -11.32
CA SER A 123 -8.77 13.11 -11.22
C SER A 123 -9.78 12.37 -10.32
N GLY A 124 -9.64 11.06 -10.16
CA GLY A 124 -10.51 10.21 -9.34
C GLY A 124 -10.07 10.10 -7.88
N TRP A 125 -8.77 10.12 -7.59
CA TRP A 125 -8.17 9.90 -6.27
C TRP A 125 -8.80 10.76 -5.19
N LYS A 126 -8.73 12.09 -5.34
CA LYS A 126 -9.28 13.04 -4.37
C LYS A 126 -10.78 12.85 -4.17
N LYS A 127 -11.53 12.52 -5.24
CA LYS A 127 -12.98 12.28 -5.16
C LYS A 127 -13.30 10.99 -4.40
N GLY A 128 -12.58 9.91 -4.65
CA GLY A 128 -12.75 8.62 -3.96
C GLY A 128 -12.43 8.71 -2.47
N LEU A 129 -11.35 9.41 -2.12
CA LEU A 129 -11.00 9.71 -0.73
C LEU A 129 -12.08 10.56 -0.05
N GLN A 130 -12.46 11.68 -0.65
CA GLN A 130 -13.49 12.56 -0.10
C GLN A 130 -14.84 11.85 0.07
N TYR A 131 -15.20 10.97 -0.84
CA TYR A 131 -16.42 10.18 -0.72
C TYR A 131 -16.38 9.28 0.53
N SER A 132 -15.27 8.58 0.74
CA SER A 132 -15.07 7.70 1.90
C SER A 132 -15.09 8.46 3.22
N ILE A 133 -14.45 9.64 3.26
CA ILE A 133 -14.45 10.55 4.41
C ILE A 133 -15.87 11.08 4.70
N LYS A 134 -16.60 11.56 3.68
CA LYS A 134 -17.98 12.07 3.85
C LYS A 134 -18.94 11.02 4.43
N ARG A 135 -18.70 9.74 4.15
CA ARG A 135 -19.48 8.61 4.72
C ARG A 135 -19.06 8.25 6.14
N GLY A 136 -18.01 8.88 6.67
CA GLY A 136 -17.47 8.61 8.00
C GLY A 136 -16.83 7.22 8.11
N TYR A 137 -16.34 6.65 7.00
CA TYR A 137 -15.68 5.35 6.98
C TYR A 137 -14.26 5.40 7.53
N ASN A 138 -13.61 6.56 7.45
CA ASN A 138 -12.26 6.86 7.93
C ASN A 138 -12.09 6.86 9.47
N ARG A 139 -13.04 6.31 10.25
CA ARG A 139 -12.97 6.42 11.73
C ARG A 139 -12.23 5.27 12.42
N ALA A 140 -11.93 4.20 11.70
CA ALA A 140 -11.22 3.04 12.21
C ALA A 140 -10.72 2.20 11.03
N THR A 141 -9.65 1.44 11.26
CA THR A 141 -9.04 0.53 10.28
C THR A 141 -9.58 -0.87 10.49
N ASP A 142 -10.11 -1.52 9.45
CA ASP A 142 -10.63 -2.90 9.49
C ASP A 142 -9.83 -3.76 8.51
N LEU A 143 -8.64 -4.21 8.94
CA LEU A 143 -7.72 -5.04 8.17
C LEU A 143 -8.22 -6.48 8.07
N GLU A 144 -8.77 -7.03 9.16
CA GLU A 144 -9.43 -8.35 9.15
C GLU A 144 -10.50 -8.39 8.04
N GLY A 145 -11.42 -7.43 8.05
CA GLY A 145 -12.50 -7.33 7.07
C GLY A 145 -12.01 -7.12 5.64
N LEU A 146 -10.96 -6.31 5.46
CA LEU A 146 -10.31 -6.14 4.17
C LEU A 146 -9.78 -7.48 3.63
N PHE A 147 -9.07 -8.27 4.44
CA PHE A 147 -8.51 -9.54 3.96
C PHE A 147 -9.59 -10.55 3.63
N GLN A 148 -10.68 -10.57 4.40
CA GLN A 148 -11.86 -11.37 4.08
C GLN A 148 -12.53 -10.93 2.76
N HIS A 149 -12.59 -9.62 2.50
CA HIS A 149 -13.03 -9.11 1.20
C HIS A 149 -12.10 -9.58 0.06
N LEU A 150 -10.79 -9.42 0.23
CA LEU A 150 -9.79 -9.78 -0.78
C LEU A 150 -9.80 -11.28 -1.08
N GLN A 151 -9.99 -12.15 -0.09
CA GLN A 151 -10.19 -13.59 -0.35
C GLN A 151 -11.32 -13.83 -1.36
N ASN A 152 -12.49 -13.23 -1.14
CA ASN A 152 -13.66 -13.45 -2.00
C ASN A 152 -13.46 -12.85 -3.40
N HIS A 153 -12.76 -11.71 -3.48
CA HIS A 153 -12.41 -11.06 -4.74
C HIS A 153 -11.40 -11.88 -5.54
N LEU A 154 -10.29 -12.28 -4.92
CA LEU A 154 -9.20 -13.02 -5.56
C LEU A 154 -9.63 -14.43 -6.02
N GLN A 155 -10.58 -15.06 -5.34
CA GLN A 155 -11.18 -16.32 -5.80
C GLN A 155 -11.95 -16.17 -7.13
N ARG A 156 -12.49 -14.98 -7.43
CA ARG A 156 -13.22 -14.71 -8.68
C ARG A 156 -12.27 -14.35 -9.82
N VAL A 157 -11.09 -13.86 -9.50
CA VAL A 157 -10.11 -13.42 -10.48
C VAL A 157 -9.24 -14.60 -10.90
N LYS A 158 -9.35 -15.02 -12.15
CA LYS A 158 -8.52 -16.09 -12.76
C LYS A 158 -7.12 -15.60 -13.17
N ALA A 159 -6.45 -14.84 -12.30
CA ALA A 159 -5.07 -14.40 -12.54
C ALA A 159 -4.07 -15.45 -12.05
N LYS A 160 -3.00 -15.66 -12.83
CA LYS A 160 -1.93 -16.61 -12.46
C LYS A 160 -1.04 -16.09 -11.33
N LYS A 161 -0.92 -14.77 -11.20
CA LYS A 161 -0.14 -14.09 -10.17
C LYS A 161 -0.99 -12.98 -9.57
N GLN A 162 -1.16 -13.03 -8.26
CA GLN A 162 -1.93 -12.07 -7.49
C GLN A 162 -0.97 -11.36 -6.54
N LYS A 163 -1.01 -10.02 -6.55
CA LYS A 163 -0.21 -9.18 -5.67
C LYS A 163 -1.14 -8.30 -4.86
N ILE A 164 -0.96 -8.28 -3.55
CA ILE A 164 -1.59 -7.31 -2.65
C ILE A 164 -0.49 -6.36 -2.17
N ILE A 165 -0.70 -5.07 -2.34
CA ILE A 165 0.13 -4.04 -1.73
C ILE A 165 -0.70 -3.31 -0.69
N ILE A 166 -0.14 -3.15 0.50
CA ILE A 166 -0.82 -2.49 1.62
C ILE A 166 0.02 -1.27 2.02
N LEU A 167 -0.58 -0.09 1.92
CA LEU A 167 -0.04 1.17 2.41
C LEU A 167 -0.76 1.48 3.72
N SER A 168 -0.22 1.01 4.84
CA SER A 168 -0.83 1.13 6.17
C SER A 168 0.21 0.90 7.26
N ASP A 169 -0.03 1.48 8.43
CA ASP A 169 0.74 1.17 9.63
C ASP A 169 0.36 -0.18 10.27
N MET A 170 -0.59 -0.89 9.65
CA MET A 170 -1.06 -2.22 10.04
C MET A 170 -1.66 -2.27 11.45
N GLN A 171 -2.07 -1.12 12.00
CA GLN A 171 -2.78 -1.04 13.28
C GLN A 171 -4.28 -1.27 13.06
N ASP A 172 -4.73 -2.49 13.29
CA ASP A 172 -6.14 -2.85 13.14
C ASP A 172 -6.98 -2.34 14.32
N VAL A 173 -8.14 -1.76 14.02
CA VAL A 173 -9.06 -1.18 14.98
C VAL A 173 -10.48 -1.61 14.66
N ALA A 174 -10.90 -2.71 15.27
CA ALA A 174 -12.29 -3.15 15.24
C ALA A 174 -13.03 -2.64 16.50
N PRO A 175 -14.02 -1.73 16.36
CA PRO A 175 -14.79 -1.23 17.50
C PRO A 175 -15.31 -2.37 18.37
N HIS A 176 -15.05 -2.30 19.68
CA HIS A 176 -15.45 -3.28 20.69
C HIS A 176 -14.83 -4.69 20.59
N LYS A 177 -13.90 -4.94 19.67
CA LYS A 177 -13.20 -6.24 19.58
C LYS A 177 -11.71 -6.15 19.89
N TRP A 178 -10.96 -5.32 19.16
CA TRP A 178 -9.53 -5.08 19.36
C TRP A 178 -9.15 -3.68 18.90
N ASN A 179 -8.06 -3.17 19.45
CA ASN A 179 -7.45 -1.93 19.00
C ASN A 179 -5.93 -2.10 19.14
N PHE A 180 -5.25 -2.25 18.01
CA PHE A 180 -3.81 -2.48 17.97
C PHE A 180 -3.01 -1.22 18.29
N GLU A 181 -3.61 -0.03 18.23
CA GLU A 181 -2.97 1.21 18.67
C GLU A 181 -2.80 1.23 20.20
N ARG A 182 -3.79 0.74 20.94
CA ARG A 182 -3.83 0.73 22.40
C ARG A 182 -3.15 -0.48 23.01
N LYS A 183 -3.26 -1.64 22.35
CA LYS A 183 -2.71 -2.90 22.85
C LYS A 183 -2.14 -3.71 21.70
N ALA A 184 -0.84 -3.99 21.75
CA ALA A 184 -0.19 -4.86 20.78
C ALA A 184 -0.88 -6.24 20.73
N PRO A 185 -1.08 -6.80 19.53
CA PRO A 185 -1.68 -8.11 19.39
C PRO A 185 -0.76 -9.20 19.95
N ASP A 186 -1.37 -10.31 20.37
CA ASP A 186 -0.66 -11.48 20.85
C ASP A 186 -1.11 -12.74 20.09
N PHE A 187 -0.46 -13.87 20.41
CA PHE A 187 -0.72 -15.14 19.74
C PHE A 187 -2.12 -15.69 20.05
N SER A 188 -2.70 -15.34 21.20
CA SER A 188 -4.04 -15.82 21.58
C SER A 188 -5.12 -15.24 20.69
N LEU A 189 -4.97 -13.97 20.26
CA LEU A 189 -5.86 -13.36 19.28
C LEU A 189 -5.77 -14.06 17.93
N LEU A 190 -4.55 -14.40 17.48
CA LEU A 190 -4.37 -15.10 16.21
C LEU A 190 -5.01 -16.49 16.23
N GLN A 191 -4.85 -17.22 17.34
CA GLN A 191 -5.49 -18.52 17.53
C GLN A 191 -7.02 -18.40 17.58
N LYS A 192 -7.54 -17.35 18.21
CA LYS A 192 -8.97 -17.05 18.19
C LYS A 192 -9.47 -16.84 16.76
N TRP A 193 -8.78 -16.01 15.98
CA TRP A 193 -9.14 -15.78 14.57
C TRP A 193 -9.08 -17.05 13.73
N GLU A 194 -8.11 -17.93 13.98
CA GLU A 194 -8.03 -19.24 13.32
C GLU A 194 -9.26 -20.12 13.66
N ASN A 195 -9.63 -20.22 14.93
CA ASN A 195 -10.79 -20.99 15.38
C ASN A 195 -12.12 -20.41 14.85
N GLU A 196 -12.21 -19.08 14.75
CA GLU A 196 -13.37 -18.37 14.22
C GLU A 196 -13.40 -18.30 12.68
N HIS A 197 -12.43 -18.93 12.00
CA HIS A 197 -12.31 -18.93 10.54
C HIS A 197 -12.14 -17.51 9.95
N ALA A 198 -11.58 -16.59 10.74
CA ALA A 198 -11.30 -15.20 10.38
C ALA A 198 -9.93 -15.00 9.69
N ILE A 199 -9.13 -16.05 9.55
CA ILE A 199 -7.92 -16.01 8.72
C ILE A 199 -8.32 -16.18 7.25
N ALA A 200 -8.10 -15.15 6.45
CA ALA A 200 -8.39 -15.18 5.02
C ALA A 200 -7.50 -16.21 4.30
N ASN A 201 -8.03 -16.92 3.31
CA ASN A 201 -7.29 -17.77 2.41
C ASN A 201 -6.74 -16.92 1.24
N LEU A 202 -5.46 -16.62 1.31
CA LEU A 202 -4.70 -15.79 0.36
C LEU A 202 -3.62 -16.63 -0.35
N LYS A 203 -3.92 -17.90 -0.63
CA LYS A 203 -3.01 -18.80 -1.35
C LYS A 203 -2.69 -18.26 -2.75
N ASN A 204 -1.43 -18.41 -3.15
CA ASN A 204 -0.88 -17.92 -4.42
C ASN A 204 -0.84 -16.38 -4.53
N THR A 205 -0.91 -15.69 -3.40
CA THR A 205 -0.83 -14.23 -3.35
C THR A 205 0.51 -13.79 -2.76
N GLU A 206 1.17 -12.85 -3.44
CA GLU A 206 2.31 -12.12 -2.91
C GLU A 206 1.81 -10.88 -2.16
N VAL A 207 2.30 -10.65 -0.95
CA VAL A 207 1.89 -9.51 -0.11
C VAL A 207 3.10 -8.61 0.14
N PHE A 208 2.89 -7.32 -0.09
CA PHE A 208 3.86 -6.25 0.14
C PHE A 208 3.25 -5.23 1.08
N ILE A 209 3.94 -4.92 2.18
CA ILE A 209 3.46 -3.96 3.19
C ILE A 209 4.46 -2.81 3.28
N PHE A 210 3.95 -1.60 3.11
CA PHE A 210 4.70 -0.35 3.15
C PHE A 210 4.05 0.66 4.10
N ARG A 211 4.84 1.66 4.51
CA ARG A 211 4.45 2.75 5.41
C ARG A 211 4.08 2.30 6.82
N VAL A 212 4.90 1.45 7.41
CA VAL A 212 4.69 1.03 8.80
C VAL A 212 5.36 2.00 9.80
N TYR A 213 5.07 3.31 9.69
CA TYR A 213 5.30 4.23 10.80
C TYR A 213 3.96 4.66 11.39
N PRO A 214 3.62 4.18 12.59
CA PRO A 214 2.46 4.57 13.37
C PRO A 214 2.31 6.08 13.44
N ALA A 215 1.15 6.62 13.05
CA ALA A 215 0.83 8.02 13.25
C ALA A 215 0.87 8.43 14.75
N HIS A 216 0.90 7.43 15.64
CA HIS A 216 1.03 7.57 17.08
C HIS A 216 2.31 6.87 17.54
N HIS A 217 3.13 7.53 18.37
CA HIS A 217 4.40 7.01 18.89
C HIS A 217 4.22 5.70 19.69
N ILE A 218 4.09 4.54 19.02
CA ILE A 218 4.16 3.24 19.69
C ILE A 218 5.63 2.87 19.91
N SER A 219 5.89 2.08 20.94
CA SER A 219 7.24 1.62 21.21
C SER A 219 7.74 0.67 20.11
N LYS A 220 9.06 0.54 19.97
CA LYS A 220 9.68 -0.44 19.07
C LYS A 220 9.20 -1.87 19.35
N ASP A 221 9.03 -2.23 20.62
CA ASP A 221 8.50 -3.54 21.03
C ASP A 221 7.06 -3.76 20.55
N HIS A 222 6.21 -2.73 20.67
CA HIS A 222 4.83 -2.77 20.19
C HIS A 222 4.78 -2.99 18.67
N TYR A 223 5.59 -2.24 17.91
CA TYR A 223 5.74 -2.43 16.47
C TYR A 223 6.16 -3.86 16.12
N LEU A 224 7.17 -4.40 16.79
CA LEU A 224 7.67 -5.76 16.53
C LEU A 224 6.60 -6.83 16.78
N LYS A 225 5.73 -6.62 17.79
CA LYS A 225 4.58 -7.49 18.05
C LYS A 225 3.54 -7.42 16.94
N ILE A 226 3.21 -6.23 16.43
CA ILE A 226 2.31 -6.07 15.27
C ILE A 226 2.89 -6.77 14.05
N LYS A 227 4.17 -6.51 13.71
CA LYS A 227 4.86 -7.15 12.59
C LYS A 227 4.81 -8.67 12.70
N LYS A 228 5.20 -9.22 13.85
CA LYS A 228 5.20 -10.66 14.10
C LYS A 228 3.79 -11.26 13.99
N PHE A 229 2.77 -10.56 14.48
CA PHE A 229 1.38 -11.00 14.36
C PHE A 229 0.97 -11.13 12.88
N TRP A 230 1.20 -10.09 12.08
CA TRP A 230 0.85 -10.12 10.65
C TRP A 230 1.69 -11.12 9.84
N GLU A 231 2.99 -11.26 10.11
CA GLU A 231 3.81 -12.32 9.50
C GLU A 231 3.23 -13.73 9.76
N GLN A 232 2.72 -13.97 10.97
CA GLN A 232 2.08 -15.22 11.31
C GLN A 232 0.70 -15.35 10.65
N TYR A 233 -0.08 -14.27 10.60
CA TYR A 233 -1.35 -14.21 9.88
C TYR A 233 -1.17 -14.59 8.41
N PHE A 234 -0.28 -13.92 7.66
CA PHE A 234 -0.09 -14.17 6.24
C PHE A 234 0.44 -15.57 5.93
N ARG A 235 1.31 -16.10 6.80
CA ARG A 235 1.72 -17.50 6.70
C ARG A 235 0.54 -18.46 6.86
N LYS A 236 -0.32 -18.25 7.86
CA LYS A 236 -1.54 -19.07 8.07
C LYS A 236 -2.54 -18.91 6.93
N ALA A 237 -2.64 -17.72 6.36
CA ALA A 237 -3.44 -17.40 5.19
C ALA A 237 -2.95 -18.11 3.91
N GLY A 238 -1.73 -18.67 3.92
CA GLY A 238 -1.11 -19.28 2.75
C GLY A 238 -0.54 -18.27 1.75
N ALA A 239 -0.41 -17.00 2.13
CA ALA A 239 0.21 -15.96 1.33
C ALA A 239 1.74 -16.00 1.46
N ASN A 240 2.42 -15.48 0.43
CA ASN A 240 3.85 -15.18 0.48
C ASN A 240 4.05 -13.71 0.86
N LEU A 241 4.37 -13.43 2.12
CA LEU A 241 4.74 -12.08 2.55
C LEU A 241 6.16 -11.77 2.07
N VAL A 242 6.27 -11.03 0.97
CA VAL A 242 7.54 -10.71 0.31
C VAL A 242 8.25 -9.57 1.06
N CYS A 243 7.48 -8.56 1.46
CA CYS A 243 8.01 -7.36 2.10
C CYS A 243 7.13 -6.91 3.27
N TYR A 244 7.79 -6.54 4.37
CA TYR A 244 7.21 -5.80 5.48
C TYR A 244 8.17 -4.68 5.87
N GLN A 245 7.99 -3.49 5.30
CA GLN A 245 8.93 -2.37 5.45
C GLN A 245 8.39 -1.23 6.30
N TYR A 246 9.31 -0.70 7.11
CA TYR A 246 9.09 0.39 8.06
C TYR A 246 9.26 1.79 7.45
N GLU A 247 10.06 1.93 6.39
CA GLU A 247 10.49 3.24 5.91
C GLU A 247 9.38 4.02 5.20
N ARG A 248 9.37 5.34 5.45
CA ARG A 248 8.42 6.29 4.87
C ARG A 248 8.78 6.72 3.46
N ASP A 249 10.07 6.71 3.09
CA ASP A 249 10.49 7.24 1.80
C ASP A 249 10.29 6.19 0.71
N LEU A 250 9.07 6.13 0.22
CA LEU A 250 8.68 5.31 -0.92
C LEU A 250 9.49 5.67 -2.18
N ASN A 251 10.14 6.83 -2.25
CA ASN A 251 11.01 7.18 -3.38
C ASN A 251 12.37 6.48 -3.32
N LEU A 252 12.85 6.07 -2.13
CA LEU A 252 14.09 5.30 -2.02
C LEU A 252 13.94 3.91 -2.63
N ILE A 253 12.73 3.34 -2.58
CA ILE A 253 12.40 2.08 -3.26
C ILE A 253 12.76 2.17 -4.76
N PHE A 254 12.52 3.33 -5.38
CA PHE A 254 12.70 3.54 -6.83
C PHE A 254 13.99 4.21 -7.27
N LYS A 255 14.79 4.75 -6.33
CA LYS A 255 16.02 5.48 -6.65
C LYS A 255 17.25 4.59 -6.87
N GLU A 256 17.13 3.27 -6.69
CA GLU A 256 18.23 2.32 -6.94
C GLU A 256 18.42 1.91 -8.42
N ASN A 257 17.93 2.71 -9.39
CA ASN A 257 18.28 2.58 -10.81
C ASN A 257 18.73 3.92 -11.42
#